data_AF-A0A537JSI4-F1
#
_entry.id   AF-A0A537JSI4-F1
#
_cell.length_a   1.000
_cell.length_b   1.000
_cell.length_c   1.000
_cell.angle_alpha   90.00
_cell.angle_beta   90.00
_cell.angle_gamma   90.00
#
_symmetry.space_group_name_H-M   'P 1'
#
loop_
_entity.id
_entity.type
_entity.pdbx_description
1 polymer ?
#
loop_
_entity_poly.entity_id
_entity_poly.type
_entity_poly.pdbx_seq_one_letter_code
_entity_poly.pdbx_strand_id
1 'polypeptide(L)'
;MGFLNICISEYSEGFRLLMKASSLYPILPWYCNIGFALYYYYAGKYEEAYDWAKKAQPSDMPFITLVRLATQQKIKARKNDTRQKTAPISREITDRGAEIMSLFIHDSDLRERLQKELHSSGVVIE
;
A
#
# COMPACT_ATOMS: atom_id res chain seq x y z
N MET A 1 10.35 11.97 -9.70
CA MET A 1 10.34 10.66 -9.05
C MET A 1 9.49 10.70 -7.78
N GLY A 2 8.17 10.88 -7.90
CA GLY A 2 7.30 11.07 -6.71
C GLY A 2 7.20 9.82 -5.83
N PHE A 3 7.02 8.65 -6.43
CA PHE A 3 6.99 7.37 -5.71
C PHE A 3 8.24 7.14 -4.84
N LEU A 4 9.44 7.33 -5.39
CA LEU A 4 10.68 7.13 -4.64
C LEU A 4 10.79 8.06 -3.44
N ASN A 5 10.28 9.29 -3.53
CA ASN A 5 10.25 10.20 -2.38
C ASN A 5 9.32 9.65 -1.28
N ILE A 6 8.13 9.14 -1.65
CA ILE A 6 7.24 8.47 -0.69
C ILE A 6 7.94 7.27 -0.01
N CYS A 7 8.70 6.50 -0.77
CA CYS A 7 9.46 5.33 -0.29
C CYS A 7 10.50 5.68 0.78
N ILE A 8 11.08 6.89 0.74
CA ILE A 8 12.10 7.38 1.67
C ILE A 8 11.56 8.39 2.69
N SER A 9 10.24 8.34 2.97
CA SER A 9 9.55 9.22 3.94
C SER A 9 9.43 10.71 3.54
N GLU A 10 9.81 11.08 2.33
CA GLU A 10 9.65 12.44 1.79
C GLU A 10 8.22 12.65 1.25
N TYR A 11 7.23 12.51 2.14
CA TYR A 11 5.81 12.41 1.78
C TYR A 11 5.26 13.64 1.06
N SER A 12 5.55 14.84 1.56
CA SER A 12 5.03 16.10 1.01
C SER A 12 5.55 16.34 -0.40
N GLU A 13 6.85 16.18 -0.59
CA GLU A 13 7.49 16.37 -1.90
C GLU A 13 7.12 15.24 -2.87
N GLY A 14 7.10 14.00 -2.40
CA GLY A 14 6.65 12.86 -3.19
C GLY A 14 5.22 13.03 -3.69
N PHE A 15 4.30 13.47 -2.82
CA PHE A 15 2.91 13.73 -3.20
C PHE A 15 2.80 14.87 -4.22
N ARG A 16 3.52 15.98 -4.01
CA ARG A 16 3.57 17.11 -4.95
C ARG A 16 4.02 16.65 -6.35
N LEU A 17 5.06 15.83 -6.43
CA LEU A 17 5.57 15.28 -7.69
C LEU A 17 4.59 14.30 -8.33
N LEU A 18 3.92 13.45 -7.56
CA LEU A 18 2.88 12.54 -8.05
C LEU A 18 1.68 13.33 -8.61
N MET A 19 1.24 14.38 -7.92
CA MET A 19 0.17 15.27 -8.39
C MET A 19 0.54 15.93 -9.72
N LYS A 20 1.77 16.45 -9.84
CA LYS A 20 2.27 16.99 -11.11
C LYS A 20 2.22 15.93 -12.22
N ALA A 21 2.66 14.71 -11.96
CA ALA A 21 2.58 13.62 -12.94
C ALA A 21 1.13 13.30 -13.34
N SER A 22 0.20 13.26 -12.38
CA SER A 22 -1.23 12.99 -12.64
C SER A 22 -1.90 14.06 -13.50
N SER A 23 -1.42 15.31 -13.44
CA SER A 23 -1.94 16.38 -14.29
C SER A 23 -1.48 16.28 -15.75
N LEU A 24 -0.39 15.54 -16.00
CA LEU A 24 0.22 15.41 -17.33
C LEU A 24 -0.21 14.13 -18.05
N TYR A 25 -0.51 13.07 -17.30
CA TYR A 25 -0.80 11.74 -17.84
C TYR A 25 -2.15 11.23 -17.33
N PRO A 26 -3.11 10.92 -18.21
CA PRO A 26 -4.42 10.40 -17.83
C PRO A 26 -4.35 8.97 -17.29
N ILE A 27 -3.36 8.19 -17.73
CA ILE A 27 -3.10 6.84 -17.26
C ILE A 27 -1.75 6.85 -16.55
N LEU A 28 -1.79 6.58 -15.25
CA LEU A 28 -0.61 6.56 -14.41
C LEU A 28 0.03 5.18 -14.39
N PRO A 29 1.37 5.10 -14.41
CA PRO A 29 2.07 3.84 -14.17
C PRO A 29 1.85 3.37 -12.72
N TRP A 30 2.02 2.07 -12.50
CA TRP A 30 1.71 1.43 -11.23
C TRP A 30 2.39 2.04 -10.01
N TYR A 31 3.64 2.47 -10.17
CA TYR A 31 4.42 3.07 -9.10
C TYR A 31 3.85 4.42 -8.68
N CYS A 32 3.18 5.15 -9.58
CA CYS A 32 2.48 6.38 -9.21
C CYS A 32 1.22 6.06 -8.40
N ASN A 33 0.43 5.07 -8.84
CA ASN A 33 -0.77 4.65 -8.13
C ASN A 33 -0.44 4.11 -6.74
N ILE A 34 0.60 3.28 -6.61
CA ILE A 34 1.02 2.76 -5.30
C ILE A 34 1.63 3.87 -4.43
N GLY A 35 2.35 4.84 -5.02
CA GLY A 35 2.85 6.01 -4.30
C GLY A 35 1.73 6.84 -3.69
N PHE A 36 0.64 7.07 -4.42
CA PHE A 36 -0.57 7.69 -3.86
C PHE A 36 -1.17 6.84 -2.75
N ALA A 37 -1.28 5.52 -2.94
CA ALA A 37 -1.81 4.62 -1.93
C ALA A 37 -1.03 4.71 -0.60
N LEU A 38 0.30 4.68 -0.67
CA LEU A 38 1.18 4.81 0.50
C LEU A 38 1.03 6.17 1.19
N TYR A 39 0.99 7.27 0.42
CA TYR A 39 0.79 8.61 0.96
C TYR A 39 -0.55 8.73 1.70
N TYR A 40 -1.64 8.29 1.07
CA TYR A 40 -2.97 8.36 1.68
C TYR A 40 -3.09 7.45 2.90
N TYR A 41 -2.44 6.30 2.89
CA TYR A 41 -2.36 5.42 4.06
C TYR A 41 -1.59 6.10 5.20
N TYR A 42 -0.44 6.69 4.91
CA TYR A 42 0.35 7.48 5.87
C TYR A 42 -0.53 8.58 6.51
N ALA A 43 -1.27 9.33 5.68
CA ALA A 43 -2.18 10.41 6.09
C ALA A 43 -3.50 9.94 6.75
N GLY A 44 -3.71 8.63 6.93
CA GLY A 44 -4.91 8.08 7.59
C GLY A 44 -6.19 8.10 6.75
N LYS A 45 -6.07 8.37 5.44
CA LYS A 45 -7.14 8.37 4.44
C LYS A 45 -7.22 7.01 3.74
N TYR A 46 -7.69 6.01 4.48
CA TYR A 46 -7.56 4.60 4.09
C TYR A 46 -8.43 4.22 2.89
N GLU A 47 -9.61 4.80 2.78
CA GLU A 47 -10.53 4.62 1.65
C GLU A 47 -9.87 5.05 0.34
N GLU A 48 -9.31 6.25 0.30
CA GLU A 48 -8.56 6.76 -0.85
C GLU A 48 -7.31 5.91 -1.12
N ALA A 49 -6.59 5.51 -0.07
CA ALA A 49 -5.43 4.64 -0.21
C ALA A 49 -5.80 3.31 -0.90
N TYR A 50 -6.94 2.72 -0.54
CA TYR A 50 -7.39 1.46 -1.13
C TYR A 50 -7.82 1.64 -2.58
N ASP A 51 -8.49 2.74 -2.90
CA ASP A 51 -8.87 3.07 -4.27
C ASP A 51 -7.64 3.26 -5.18
N TRP A 52 -6.58 3.88 -4.68
CA TRP A 52 -5.31 3.99 -5.40
C TRP A 52 -4.58 2.66 -5.53
N ALA A 53 -4.57 1.84 -4.48
CA ALA A 53 -3.95 0.51 -4.53
C ALA A 53 -4.64 -0.42 -5.56
N LYS A 54 -5.97 -0.34 -5.71
CA LYS A 54 -6.72 -1.09 -6.74
C LYS A 54 -6.38 -0.68 -8.17
N LYS A 55 -5.99 0.59 -8.39
CA LYS A 55 -5.62 1.11 -9.71
C LYS A 55 -4.20 0.69 -10.12
N ALA A 56 -3.37 0.23 -9.19
CA ALA A 56 -2.01 -0.20 -9.50
C ALA A 56 -2.02 -1.56 -10.24
N GLN A 57 -1.34 -1.62 -11.39
CA GLN A 57 -1.28 -2.81 -12.26
C GLN A 57 0.18 -3.19 -12.56
N PRO A 58 0.55 -4.47 -12.54
CA PRO A 58 -0.35 -5.61 -12.48
C PRO A 58 -0.79 -5.89 -11.04
N SER A 59 -2.06 -6.24 -10.89
CA SER A 59 -2.72 -6.34 -9.58
C SER A 59 -2.24 -7.52 -8.71
N ASP A 60 -1.43 -8.41 -9.27
CA ASP A 60 -0.82 -9.59 -8.68
C ASP A 60 0.63 -9.35 -8.21
N MET A 61 1.22 -8.18 -8.48
CA MET A 61 2.54 -7.84 -7.96
C MET A 61 2.53 -7.95 -6.42
N PRO A 62 3.47 -8.71 -5.80
CA PRO A 62 3.46 -8.97 -4.36
C PRO A 62 3.36 -7.69 -3.50
N PHE A 63 4.17 -6.68 -3.83
CA PHE A 63 4.17 -5.40 -3.11
C PHE A 63 2.80 -4.69 -3.17
N ILE A 64 2.19 -4.60 -4.35
CA ILE A 64 0.86 -4.00 -4.54
C ILE A 64 -0.18 -4.77 -3.73
N THR A 65 -0.10 -6.10 -3.75
CA THR A 65 -1.01 -6.98 -3.00
C THR A 65 -0.92 -6.74 -1.50
N LEU A 66 0.29 -6.65 -0.94
CA LEU A 66 0.51 -6.37 0.48
C LEU A 66 -0.11 -5.03 0.90
N VAL A 67 0.17 -3.94 0.16
CA VAL A 67 -0.38 -2.62 0.47
C VAL A 67 -1.91 -2.61 0.36
N ARG A 68 -2.47 -3.26 -0.68
CA ARG A 68 -3.92 -3.36 -0.89
C ARG A 68 -4.61 -4.11 0.26
N LEU A 69 -4.05 -5.23 0.70
CA LEU A 69 -4.58 -6.03 1.80
C LEU A 69 -4.50 -5.31 3.14
N ALA A 70 -3.34 -4.72 3.45
CA ALA A 70 -3.15 -3.93 4.66
C ALA A 70 -4.18 -2.78 4.75
N THR A 71 -4.41 -2.09 3.63
CA THR A 71 -5.37 -1.00 3.56
C THR A 71 -6.81 -1.50 3.68
N GLN A 72 -7.15 -2.60 2.99
CA GLN A 72 -8.48 -3.21 3.09
C GLN A 72 -8.79 -3.65 4.52
N GLN A 73 -7.83 -4.26 5.21
CA GLN A 73 -7.99 -4.68 6.59
C GLN A 73 -8.22 -3.47 7.50
N LYS A 74 -7.47 -2.39 7.31
CA LYS A 74 -7.64 -1.16 8.09
C LYS A 74 -9.05 -0.58 7.97
N ILE A 75 -9.61 -0.56 6.76
CA ILE A 75 -10.98 -0.11 6.52
C ILE A 75 -11.99 -1.02 7.22
N LYS A 76 -11.82 -2.34 7.13
CA LYS A 76 -12.70 -3.31 7.80
C LYS A 76 -12.69 -3.15 9.31
N ALA A 77 -11.51 -3.01 9.90
CA ALA A 77 -11.34 -2.79 11.33
C ALA A 77 -12.05 -1.50 11.79
N ARG A 78 -12.03 -0.43 10.99
CA ARG A 78 -12.79 0.81 11.29
C ARG A 78 -14.31 0.64 11.22
N LYS A 79 -14.80 -0.24 10.34
CA LYS A 79 -16.23 -0.45 10.10
C LYS A 79 -16.84 -1.56 10.98
N ASN A 80 -16.05 -2.18 11.87
CA ASN A 80 -16.44 -3.38 12.63
C ASN A 80 -17.00 -4.50 11.73
N ASP A 81 -16.56 -4.55 10.47
CA ASP A 81 -17.03 -5.53 9.50
C ASP A 81 -16.07 -6.73 9.46
N THR A 82 -16.38 -7.74 10.26
CA THR A 82 -15.63 -9.00 10.36
C THR A 82 -16.05 -10.04 9.32
N ARG A 83 -17.01 -9.74 8.43
CA ARG A 83 -17.69 -10.77 7.62
C ARG A 83 -16.97 -11.15 6.32
N GLN A 84 -16.03 -10.35 5.83
CA GLN A 84 -15.25 -10.69 4.64
C GLN A 84 -13.88 -11.26 5.02
N LYS A 85 -13.72 -12.57 4.90
CA LYS A 85 -12.39 -13.20 4.84
C LYS A 85 -11.58 -12.56 3.72
N THR A 86 -10.36 -12.16 4.01
CA THR A 86 -9.35 -11.78 3.00
C THR A 86 -9.14 -12.96 2.07
N ALA A 87 -9.01 -12.69 0.76
CA ALA A 87 -8.76 -13.74 -0.22
C ALA A 87 -7.46 -14.49 0.12
N PRO A 88 -7.35 -15.79 -0.20
CA PRO A 88 -6.11 -16.52 -0.02
C PRO A 88 -4.98 -15.84 -0.81
N ILE A 89 -3.89 -15.56 -0.12
CA ILE A 89 -2.63 -15.06 -0.69
C ILE A 89 -1.69 -16.21 -0.99
N SER A 90 -0.80 -16.03 -1.97
CA SER A 90 0.22 -17.02 -2.28
C SER A 90 1.23 -17.16 -1.15
N ARG A 91 1.81 -18.36 -1.02
CA ARG A 91 2.89 -18.63 -0.04
C ARG A 91 4.09 -17.71 -0.23
N GLU A 92 4.42 -17.35 -1.47
CA GLU A 92 5.50 -16.40 -1.75
C GLU A 92 5.29 -15.04 -1.06
N ILE A 93 4.04 -14.55 -1.00
CA ILE A 93 3.72 -13.28 -0.35
C ILE A 93 3.80 -13.39 1.18
N THR A 94 3.42 -14.52 1.76
CA THR A 94 3.60 -14.75 3.21
C THR A 94 5.08 -14.89 3.57
N ASP A 95 5.83 -15.68 2.81
CA ASP A 95 7.20 -16.07 3.20
C ASP A 95 8.22 -14.94 2.99
N ARG A 96 7.92 -13.98 2.11
CA ARG A 96 8.83 -12.86 1.76
C ARG A 96 8.19 -11.49 1.95
N GLY A 97 7.02 -11.42 2.58
CA GLY A 97 6.24 -10.19 2.62
C GLY A 97 6.96 -9.04 3.33
N ALA A 98 7.67 -9.32 4.43
CA ALA A 98 8.43 -8.30 5.13
C ALA A 98 9.65 -7.83 4.32
N GLU A 99 10.38 -8.77 3.71
CA GLU A 99 11.49 -8.49 2.80
C GLU A 99 11.03 -7.58 1.65
N ILE A 100 9.95 -7.95 0.96
CA ILE A 100 9.38 -7.19 -0.16
C ILE A 100 9.02 -5.77 0.26
N MET A 101 8.35 -5.58 1.41
CA MET A 101 8.07 -4.22 1.88
C MET A 101 9.33 -3.44 2.22
N SER A 102 10.36 -4.09 2.76
CA SER A 102 11.62 -3.44 3.10
C SER A 102 12.40 -2.94 1.88
N LEU A 103 12.21 -3.57 0.71
CA LEU A 103 12.81 -3.14 -0.57
C LEU A 103 12.23 -1.81 -1.08
N PHE A 104 10.99 -1.47 -0.70
CA PHE A 104 10.30 -0.30 -1.22
C PHE A 104 10.03 0.76 -0.15
N ILE A 105 9.81 0.40 1.11
CA ILE A 105 9.41 1.34 2.15
C ILE A 105 10.56 1.41 3.15
N HIS A 106 11.26 2.53 3.18
CA HIS A 106 12.34 2.80 4.14
C HIS A 106 11.85 3.47 5.42
N ASP A 107 10.62 3.97 5.42
CA ASP A 107 9.92 4.40 6.63
C ASP A 107 9.57 3.19 7.52
N SER A 108 10.23 3.08 8.68
CA SER A 108 9.97 2.00 9.64
C SER A 108 8.55 2.03 10.17
N ASP A 109 8.03 3.21 10.51
CA ASP A 109 6.74 3.37 11.15
C ASP A 109 5.61 3.00 10.20
N LEU A 110 5.71 3.41 8.93
CA LEU A 110 4.75 3.02 7.90
C LEU A 110 4.79 1.52 7.64
N ARG A 111 5.98 0.91 7.58
CA ARG A 111 6.10 -0.55 7.43
C ARG A 111 5.46 -1.29 8.58
N GLU A 112 5.77 -0.93 9.82
CA GLU A 112 5.21 -1.57 11.02
C GLU A 112 3.70 -1.46 11.05
N ARG A 113 3.15 -0.28 10.69
CA ARG A 113 1.71 -0.08 10.54
C ARG A 113 1.10 -1.04 9.51
N LEU A 114 1.70 -1.14 8.31
CA LEU A 114 1.22 -2.06 7.27
C LEU A 114 1.31 -3.53 7.71
N GLN A 115 2.44 -3.93 8.30
CA GLN A 115 2.66 -5.27 8.83
C GLN A 115 1.64 -5.64 9.90
N LYS A 116 1.33 -4.72 10.82
CA LYS A 116 0.34 -4.94 11.88
C LYS A 116 -1.05 -5.20 11.32
N GLU A 117 -1.45 -4.44 10.29
CA GLU A 117 -2.74 -4.67 9.64
C GLU A 117 -2.77 -6.01 8.91
N LEU A 118 -1.68 -6.40 8.25
CA LEU A 118 -1.58 -7.72 7.60
C LEU A 118 -1.71 -8.86 8.62
N HIS A 119 -0.98 -8.80 9.73
CA HIS A 119 -1.10 -9.78 10.81
C HIS A 119 -2.54 -9.86 11.35
N SER A 120 -3.20 -8.71 11.52
CA SER A 120 -4.59 -8.64 11.98
C SER A 120 -5.60 -9.22 10.97
N SER A 121 -5.21 -9.35 9.69
CA SER A 121 -6.01 -9.99 8.64
C SER A 121 -5.77 -11.50 8.51
N GLY A 122 -4.94 -12.08 9.37
CA GLY A 122 -4.50 -13.48 9.28
C GLY A 122 -3.38 -13.71 8.27
N VAL A 123 -2.81 -12.63 7.72
CA VAL A 123 -1.64 -12.65 6.84
C VAL A 123 -0.40 -12.45 7.69
N VAL A 124 0.24 -13.56 8.08
CA VAL A 124 1.54 -13.53 8.73
C VAL A 124 2.60 -13.41 7.64
N ILE A 125 3.44 -12.40 7.77
CA ILE A 125 4.58 -12.19 6.88
C ILE A 125 5.84 -12.25 7.73
N GLU A 126 6.72 -13.17 7.36
CA GLU A 126 8.01 -13.39 8.04
C GLU A 126 9.09 -12.45 7.49
#